data_AF-A0A7C4HQ98-F1
#
_entry.id   AF-A0A7C4HQ98-F1
#
_cell.length_a   1.000
_cell.length_b   1.000
_cell.length_c   1.000
_cell.angle_alpha   90.00
_cell.angle_beta   90.00
_cell.angle_gamma   90.00
#
_symmetry.space_group_name_H-M   'P 1'
#
loop_
_entity.id
_entity.type
_entity.pdbx_description
1 polymer ?
#
loop_
_entity_poly.entity_id
_entity_poly.type
_entity_poly.pdbx_seq_one_letter_code
_entity_poly.pdbx_strand_id
1 'polypeptide(L)'
;CTFMMDEVSKTTKDFGAPLYVALNPIMVDGTGMCGACRLSVAGKTKFACVDGPIFLGHDVDWKELMSRRGAYAHIEIQALPQGAIGPDDRGHHHGKCACGS
;
A
#
# COMPACT_ATOMS: atom_id res chain seq x y z
N CYS A 1 5.63 -2.95 3.31
CA CYS A 1 5.39 -3.14 1.85
C CYS A 1 4.37 -4.25 1.68
N THR A 2 3.15 -3.95 1.19
CA THR A 2 2.05 -4.94 1.08
C THR A 2 2.37 -6.09 0.14
N PHE A 3 3.03 -5.82 -0.98
CA PHE A 3 3.46 -6.84 -1.94
C PHE A 3 4.43 -7.85 -1.33
N MET A 4 5.46 -7.37 -0.63
CA MET A 4 6.43 -8.24 0.05
C MET A 4 5.73 -9.18 1.06
N MET A 5 4.80 -8.66 1.85
CA MET A 5 4.10 -9.46 2.85
C MET A 5 3.17 -10.50 2.22
N ASP A 6 2.54 -10.18 1.09
CA ASP A 6 1.72 -11.12 0.30
C ASP A 6 2.56 -12.28 -0.25
N GLU A 7 3.68 -11.98 -0.93
CA GLU A 7 4.53 -13.02 -1.53
C GLU A 7 5.16 -13.94 -0.47
N VAL A 8 5.57 -13.40 0.68
CA VAL A 8 6.07 -14.20 1.79
C VAL A 8 4.95 -15.05 2.41
N SER A 9 3.71 -14.53 2.47
CA SER A 9 2.55 -15.29 2.95
C SER A 9 2.21 -16.46 2.04
N LYS A 10 2.25 -16.28 0.71
CA LYS A 10 2.05 -17.37 -0.26
C LYS A 10 3.15 -18.42 -0.14
N THR A 11 4.42 -17.98 -0.12
CA THR A 11 5.57 -18.88 -0.07
C THR A 11 5.57 -19.73 1.20
N THR A 12 5.33 -19.12 2.37
CA THR A 12 5.35 -19.82 3.67
C THR A 12 4.21 -20.81 3.85
N LYS A 13 3.10 -20.65 3.11
CA LYS A 13 1.94 -21.54 3.18
C LYS A 13 2.30 -22.97 2.79
N ASP A 14 3.15 -23.14 1.78
CA ASP A 14 3.60 -24.46 1.32
C ASP A 14 4.50 -25.18 2.32
N PHE A 15 5.15 -24.43 3.22
CA PHE A 15 5.99 -24.99 4.29
C PHE A 15 5.20 -25.34 5.55
N GLY A 16 3.89 -25.08 5.60
CA GLY A 16 3.05 -25.32 6.78
C GLY A 16 3.44 -24.48 8.01
N ALA A 17 4.26 -23.44 7.83
CA ALA A 17 4.71 -22.58 8.92
C ALA A 17 3.73 -21.41 9.12
N PRO A 18 3.24 -21.14 10.34
CA PRO A 18 2.40 -19.99 10.59
C PRO A 18 3.18 -18.70 10.38
N LEU A 19 2.63 -17.77 9.58
CA LEU A 19 3.22 -16.47 9.33
C LEU A 19 2.30 -15.36 9.84
N TYR A 20 2.83 -14.53 10.73
CA TYR A 20 2.13 -13.33 11.21
C TYR A 20 2.68 -12.10 10.50
N VAL A 21 1.77 -11.22 10.05
CA VAL A 21 2.09 -10.02 9.28
C VAL A 21 1.51 -8.79 9.97
N ALA A 22 2.32 -7.74 10.08
CA ALA A 22 1.87 -6.42 10.53
C ALA A 22 1.33 -5.63 9.34
N LEU A 23 0.00 -5.55 9.23
CA LEU A 23 -0.66 -4.91 8.10
C LEU A 23 -0.58 -3.38 8.21
N ASN A 24 -0.51 -2.73 7.04
CA ASN A 24 -0.38 -1.28 6.91
C ASN A 24 -1.51 -0.66 6.07
N PRO A 25 -2.78 -0.82 6.47
CA PRO A 25 -3.90 -0.12 5.82
C PRO A 25 -3.86 1.39 6.11
N ILE A 26 -4.65 2.16 5.37
CA ILE A 26 -4.89 3.57 5.68
C ILE A 26 -5.59 3.67 7.05
N MET A 27 -5.14 4.58 7.90
CA MET A 27 -5.74 4.89 9.20
C MET A 27 -6.10 6.37 9.27
N VAL A 28 -7.18 6.69 10.00
CA VAL A 28 -7.61 8.08 10.24
C VAL A 28 -7.75 8.34 11.74
N ASP A 29 -8.65 7.61 12.40
CA ASP A 29 -8.97 7.77 13.83
C ASP A 29 -8.11 6.90 14.76
N GLY A 30 -7.75 5.69 14.34
CA GLY A 30 -6.96 4.74 15.14
C GLY A 30 -7.69 4.14 16.35
N THR A 31 -9.00 4.38 16.51
CA THR A 31 -9.78 3.96 17.70
C THR A 31 -10.99 3.09 17.36
N GLY A 32 -11.19 2.75 16.07
CA GLY A 32 -12.23 1.83 15.61
C GLY A 32 -13.58 2.48 15.29
N MET A 33 -13.65 3.82 15.27
CA MET A 33 -14.85 4.58 14.95
C MET A 33 -15.05 4.81 13.44
N CYS A 34 -13.97 4.94 12.65
CA CYS A 34 -14.09 5.34 11.23
C CYS A 34 -14.11 4.17 10.23
N GLY A 35 -13.55 3.01 10.60
CA GLY A 35 -13.45 1.86 9.68
C GLY A 35 -12.56 2.06 8.44
N ALA A 36 -11.74 3.11 8.38
CA ALA A 36 -10.79 3.33 7.28
C ALA A 36 -9.79 2.17 7.17
N CYS A 37 -9.35 1.66 8.32
CA CYS A 37 -8.40 0.56 8.43
C CYS A 37 -9.04 -0.84 8.34
N ARG A 38 -10.25 -0.96 7.76
CA ARG A 38 -10.91 -2.25 7.60
C ARG A 38 -10.18 -3.16 6.61
N LEU A 39 -10.25 -4.45 6.89
CA LEU A 39 -9.65 -5.56 6.15
C LEU A 39 -10.57 -6.78 6.23
N SER A 40 -10.50 -7.66 5.24
CA SER A 40 -11.05 -9.02 5.35
C SER A 40 -9.96 -10.00 5.78
N VAL A 41 -10.17 -10.68 6.90
CA VAL A 41 -9.31 -11.75 7.42
C VAL A 41 -10.18 -12.97 7.72
N ALA A 42 -9.87 -14.13 7.14
CA ALA A 42 -10.64 -15.37 7.25
C ALA A 42 -12.15 -15.19 6.94
N GLY A 43 -12.46 -14.37 5.91
CA GLY A 43 -13.83 -14.07 5.50
C GLY A 43 -14.62 -13.15 6.45
N LYS A 44 -13.97 -12.57 7.47
CA LYS A 44 -14.59 -11.62 8.40
C LYS A 44 -13.96 -10.23 8.25
N THR A 45 -14.79 -9.20 8.30
CA THR A 45 -14.31 -7.82 8.38
C THR A 45 -13.70 -7.56 9.76
N LYS A 46 -12.48 -7.01 9.76
CA LYS A 46 -11.65 -6.69 10.93
C LYS A 46 -11.08 -5.28 10.80
N PHE A 47 -10.80 -4.61 11.92
CA PHE A 47 -10.20 -3.27 11.94
C PHE A 47 -8.78 -3.33 12.47
N ALA A 48 -7.78 -3.01 11.65
CA ALA A 48 -6.37 -3.13 12.07
C ALA A 48 -6.01 -2.32 13.31
N CYS A 49 -6.66 -1.17 13.57
CA CYS A 49 -6.38 -0.34 14.74
C CYS A 49 -6.91 -0.90 16.07
N VAL A 50 -7.88 -1.83 16.03
CA VAL A 50 -8.50 -2.42 17.24
C VAL A 50 -8.27 -3.92 17.31
N ASP A 51 -8.52 -4.65 16.22
CA ASP A 51 -8.33 -6.10 16.14
C ASP A 51 -6.88 -6.52 15.82
N GLY A 52 -6.05 -5.58 15.35
CA GLY A 52 -4.72 -5.84 14.78
C GLY A 52 -3.59 -5.13 15.52
N PRO A 53 -2.53 -4.65 14.80
CA PRO A 53 -2.32 -4.70 13.34
C PRO A 53 -1.72 -6.03 12.84
N ILE A 54 -1.45 -6.97 13.75
CA ILE A 54 -0.81 -8.26 13.46
C ILE A 54 -1.88 -9.32 13.20
N PHE A 55 -1.86 -9.93 12.02
CA PHE A 55 -2.80 -10.98 11.62
C PHE A 55 -2.07 -12.18 11.01
N LEU A 56 -2.74 -13.33 10.92
CA LEU A 56 -2.21 -14.49 10.19
C LEU A 56 -2.23 -14.19 8.69
N GLY A 57 -1.06 -14.08 8.07
CA GLY A 57 -0.90 -13.63 6.68
C GLY A 57 -1.57 -14.55 5.64
N HIS A 58 -1.78 -15.82 5.99
CA HIS A 58 -2.44 -16.81 5.13
C HIS A 58 -3.94 -16.57 4.98
N ASP A 59 -4.55 -15.85 5.93
CA ASP A 59 -6.00 -15.60 5.99
C ASP A 59 -6.38 -14.19 5.51
N VAL A 60 -5.40 -13.34 5.19
CA VAL A 60 -5.60 -11.95 4.76
C VAL A 60 -6.04 -11.89 3.30
N ASP A 61 -7.06 -11.09 2.99
CA ASP A 61 -7.36 -10.70 1.61
C ASP A 61 -6.37 -9.62 1.12
N TRP A 62 -5.29 -10.08 0.52
CA TRP A 62 -4.23 -9.22 0.00
C TRP A 62 -4.69 -8.33 -1.18
N LYS A 63 -5.65 -8.80 -1.98
CA LYS A 63 -6.16 -8.04 -3.13
C LYS A 63 -6.99 -6.85 -2.67
N GLU A 64 -7.88 -7.07 -1.69
CA GLU A 64 -8.63 -5.98 -1.04
C GLU A 64 -7.66 -4.96 -0.44
N LEU A 65 -6.69 -5.41 0.38
CA LEU A 65 -5.76 -4.53 1.06
C LEU A 65 -4.94 -3.68 0.09
N MET A 66 -4.42 -4.27 -1.00
CA MET A 66 -3.66 -3.54 -2.02
C MET A 66 -4.52 -2.52 -2.76
N SER A 67 -5.75 -2.87 -3.12
CA SER A 67 -6.69 -1.93 -3.77
C SER A 67 -7.00 -0.74 -2.87
N ARG A 68 -7.29 -1.00 -1.58
CA ARG A 68 -7.59 0.06 -0.60
C ARG A 68 -6.41 0.99 -0.38
N ARG A 69 -5.19 0.46 -0.31
CA ARG A 69 -3.97 1.25 -0.10
C ARG A 69 -3.71 2.23 -1.25
N GLY A 70 -4.11 1.90 -2.47
CA GLY A 70 -3.96 2.78 -3.65
C GLY A 70 -5.03 3.85 -3.80
N ALA A 71 -6.03 3.93 -2.91
CA ALA A 71 -7.19 4.81 -3.09
C ALA A 71 -6.84 6.30 -3.21
N TYR A 72 -5.76 6.74 -2.56
CA TYR A 72 -5.36 8.16 -2.52
C TYR A 72 -4.08 8.47 -3.30
N ALA A 73 -3.54 7.53 -4.09
CA ALA A 73 -2.24 7.69 -4.74
C ALA A 73 -2.12 8.99 -5.57
N HIS A 74 -3.18 9.41 -6.26
CA HIS A 74 -3.17 10.67 -7.03
C HIS A 74 -3.11 11.91 -6.14
N ILE A 75 -3.82 11.92 -5.01
CA ILE A 75 -3.83 13.02 -4.05
C ILE A 75 -2.49 13.06 -3.30
N GLU A 76 -1.92 11.89 -2.99
CA GLU A 76 -0.59 11.79 -2.39
C GLU A 76 0.47 12.48 -3.28
N ILE A 77 0.46 12.22 -4.59
CA ILE A 77 1.37 12.88 -5.54
C ILE A 77 1.16 14.40 -5.57
N GLN A 78 -0.10 14.86 -5.58
CA GLN A 78 -0.43 16.29 -5.61
C GLN A 78 -0.04 17.02 -4.31
N ALA A 79 -0.09 16.33 -3.17
CA ALA A 79 0.24 16.87 -1.86
C ALA A 79 1.76 16.92 -1.61
N LEU A 80 2.58 16.23 -2.41
CA LEU A 80 4.03 16.33 -2.30
C LEU A 80 4.51 17.73 -2.69
N PRO A 81 5.46 18.33 -1.93
CA PRO A 81 6.06 19.60 -2.30
C PRO A 81 6.71 19.46 -3.68
N GLN A 82 6.25 20.25 -4.66
CA GLN A 82 6.77 20.19 -6.03
C GLN A 82 8.27 20.52 -6.10
N GLY A 83 8.85 21.15 -5.07
CA GLY A 83 10.28 21.43 -4.96
C GLY A 83 11.15 20.31 -4.35
N ALA A 84 10.57 19.22 -3.84
CA ALA A 84 11.31 18.07 -3.31
C ALA A 84 11.65 17.02 -4.39
N ILE A 85 11.03 17.16 -5.56
CA ILE A 85 11.34 16.40 -6.76
C ILE A 85 12.30 17.29 -7.55
N GLY A 86 13.60 16.97 -7.54
CA GLY A 86 14.56 17.61 -8.44
C GLY A 86 14.05 17.54 -9.88
N PRO A 87 14.46 18.47 -10.77
CA PRO A 87 13.82 18.65 -12.06
C PRO A 87 13.71 17.30 -12.77
N ASP A 88 12.47 16.91 -12.99
CA ASP A 88 12.11 15.78 -13.81
C ASP A 88 12.14 16.27 -15.26
N ASP A 89 13.18 15.89 -15.98
CA ASP A 89 13.43 16.18 -17.38
C ASP A 89 12.38 15.58 -18.34
N ARG A 90 11.20 15.16 -17.86
CA ARG A 90 10.06 14.70 -18.68
C ARG A 90 9.29 15.84 -19.35
N GLY A 91 9.94 16.97 -19.59
CA GLY A 91 9.60 17.88 -20.68
C GLY A 91 10.30 17.43 -21.95
N HIS A 92 9.73 16.44 -22.67
CA HIS A 92 10.00 16.30 -24.11
C HIS A 92 9.52 17.57 -24.81
N HIS A 93 10.38 18.59 -24.83
CA HIS A 93 10.25 19.71 -25.74
C HIS A 93 10.61 19.21 -27.14
N HIS A 94 9.58 18.78 -27.88
CA HIS A 94 9.65 18.81 -29.33
C HIS A 94 9.88 20.26 -29.77
N GLY A 95 11.14 20.65 -29.94
CA GLY A 95 11.47 21.98 -30.44
C GLY A 95 12.91 22.40 -30.16
N LYS A 96 13.79 22.12 -31.14
CA LYS A 96 15.14 22.67 -31.32
C LYS A 96 16.28 21.91 -30.61
N CYS A 97 16.62 20.73 -31.16
CA CYS A 97 18.00 20.26 -31.13
C CYS A 97 18.90 21.32 -31.79
N ALA A 98 19.77 21.95 -31.01
CA ALA A 98 20.87 22.76 -31.50
C ALA A 98 22.18 21.96 -31.38
N CYS A 99 22.30 20.87 -32.13
CA CYS A 99 23.59 20.30 -32.50
C CYS A 99 23.87 20.75 -33.95
N GLY A 100 24.50 21.92 -34.05
CA GLY A 100 24.76 22.62 -35.30
C GLY A 100 25.65 23.83 -35.07
N SER A 101 26.79 23.63 -34.39
CA SER A 101 28.06 24.38 -34.50
C SER A 101 29.16 23.52 -33.88
#